data_AF-A0AAN9MG03-F1
#
_entry.id   AF-A0AAN9MG03-F1
#
_cell.length_a   1.000
_cell.length_b   1.000
_cell.length_c   1.000
_cell.angle_alpha   90.00
_cell.angle_beta   90.00
_cell.angle_gamma   90.00
#
_symmetry.space_group_name_H-M   'P 1'
#
loop_
_entity.id
_entity.type
_entity.pdbx_description
1 polymer ?
#
loop_
_entity_poly.entity_id
_entity_poly.type
_entity_poly.pdbx_seq_one_letter_code
_entity_poly.pdbx_strand_id
1 'polypeptide(L)'
;MLGAIREACSASKGSSCVNLSEILIQTSNNIISRCVLGRKYDNPEGGISFGELGRKMMKHLATFSVGDFFPLLGWIDVITGQIPEFKATFRALDSFFDQLIAERKRIVKSDGYQPHNKDFLETLLQIQDGAGKHDFQLTHDDVKAILMDIFAGGSDTTSTLLEWVFAALLKNPDAMKRAQEEIPDTGKPMQNVDMSEIWGLTVFKKVPLHLQPELHSFGYEP
;
A
#
# COMPACT_ATOMS: atom_id res chain seq x y z
N MET A 1 6.26 -13.55 -0.39
CA MET A 1 6.87 -13.56 -1.74
C MET A 1 7.86 -14.70 -1.95
N LEU A 2 9.12 -14.61 -1.51
CA LEU A 2 10.16 -15.60 -1.86
C LEU A 2 9.81 -17.04 -1.47
N GLY A 3 9.17 -17.24 -0.31
CA GLY A 3 8.67 -18.55 0.11
C GLY A 3 7.64 -19.11 -0.87
N ALA A 4 6.61 -18.34 -1.23
CA ALA A 4 5.57 -18.75 -2.18
C ALA A 4 6.12 -19.04 -3.59
N ILE A 5 7.06 -18.22 -4.07
CA ILE A 5 7.72 -18.45 -5.37
C ILE A 5 8.56 -19.73 -5.32
N ARG A 6 9.36 -19.91 -4.27
CA ARG A 6 10.19 -21.12 -4.08
C ARG A 6 9.32 -22.37 -3.97
N GLU A 7 8.23 -22.30 -3.23
CA GLU A 7 7.27 -23.39 -3.07
C GLU A 7 6.67 -23.78 -4.43
N ALA A 8 6.17 -22.81 -5.19
CA ALA A 8 5.63 -23.03 -6.53
C ALA A 8 6.67 -23.63 -7.52
N CYS A 9 7.94 -23.22 -7.40
CA CYS A 9 9.04 -23.80 -8.18
C CYS A 9 9.39 -25.23 -7.74
N SER A 10 9.28 -25.53 -6.43
CA SER A 10 9.63 -26.85 -5.87
C SER A 10 8.53 -27.91 -6.01
N ALA A 11 7.26 -27.48 -6.03
CA ALA A 11 6.10 -28.36 -6.10
C ALA A 11 5.85 -28.93 -7.52
N SER A 12 6.49 -28.36 -8.55
CA SER A 12 6.27 -28.74 -9.94
C SER A 12 7.48 -29.47 -10.53
N LYS A 13 7.25 -30.64 -11.15
CA LYS A 13 8.23 -31.33 -12.00
C LYS A 13 8.31 -30.74 -13.43
N GLY A 14 7.61 -29.62 -13.70
CA GLY A 14 7.57 -28.90 -14.98
C GLY A 14 7.39 -27.38 -14.81
N SER A 15 7.02 -26.64 -15.87
CA SER A 15 6.78 -25.18 -15.79
C SER A 15 5.54 -24.89 -14.93
N SER A 16 5.72 -24.20 -13.80
CA SER A 16 4.65 -23.73 -12.91
C SER A 16 4.41 -22.24 -13.14
N CYS A 17 3.15 -21.83 -13.29
CA CYS A 17 2.78 -20.42 -13.40
C CYS A 17 2.34 -19.89 -12.04
N VAL A 18 2.84 -18.72 -11.66
CA VAL A 18 2.52 -18.05 -10.40
C VAL A 18 1.84 -16.72 -10.71
N ASN A 19 0.73 -16.43 -10.02
CA ASN A 19 0.11 -15.11 -10.09
C ASN A 19 0.94 -14.10 -9.26
N LEU A 20 1.72 -13.27 -9.95
CA LEU A 20 2.56 -12.26 -9.29
C LEU A 20 1.74 -11.12 -8.68
N SER A 21 0.56 -10.77 -9.21
CA SER A 21 -0.21 -9.62 -8.72
C SER A 21 -0.57 -9.76 -7.25
N GLU A 22 -1.15 -10.91 -6.88
CA GLU A 22 -1.51 -11.18 -5.48
C GLU A 22 -0.29 -11.17 -4.55
N ILE A 23 0.83 -11.75 -5.01
CA ILE A 23 2.06 -11.81 -4.23
C ILE A 23 2.66 -10.41 -4.03
N LEU A 24 2.61 -9.55 -5.06
CA LEU A 24 3.14 -8.20 -5.02
C LEU A 24 2.28 -7.28 -4.14
N ILE A 25 0.95 -7.37 -4.24
CA ILE A 25 0.02 -6.65 -3.35
C ILE A 25 0.27 -7.03 -1.90
N GLN A 26 0.31 -8.33 -1.58
CA GLN A 26 0.59 -8.79 -0.22
C GLN A 26 1.96 -8.34 0.28
N THR A 27 2.96 -8.31 -0.60
CA THR A 27 4.32 -7.87 -0.24
C THR A 27 4.37 -6.38 0.04
N SER A 28 3.71 -5.58 -0.81
CA SER A 28 3.60 -4.14 -0.66
C SER A 28 2.87 -3.76 0.64
N ASN A 29 1.67 -4.34 0.88
CA ASN A 29 0.91 -4.16 2.12
C ASN A 29 1.76 -4.48 3.36
N ASN A 30 2.56 -5.55 3.29
CA ASN A 30 3.42 -5.98 4.37
C ASN A 30 4.59 -5.03 4.64
N ILE A 31 5.20 -4.48 3.60
CA ILE A 31 6.27 -3.49 3.72
C ILE A 31 5.70 -2.23 4.35
N ILE A 32 4.63 -1.68 3.80
CA ILE A 32 4.03 -0.44 4.28
C ILE A 32 3.47 -0.59 5.69
N SER A 33 2.84 -1.72 6.03
CA SER A 33 2.42 -2.00 7.41
C SER A 33 3.59 -1.94 8.39
N ARG A 34 4.75 -2.51 8.04
CA ARG A 34 5.93 -2.45 8.90
C ARG A 34 6.51 -1.04 9.01
N CYS A 35 6.54 -0.28 7.91
CA CYS A 35 7.06 1.09 7.90
C CYS A 35 6.16 2.04 8.71
N VAL A 36 4.84 1.94 8.53
CA VAL A 36 3.86 2.87 9.09
C VAL A 36 3.43 2.47 10.51
N LEU A 37 3.18 1.18 10.72
CA LEU A 37 2.55 0.64 11.93
C LEU A 37 3.54 -0.15 12.82
N GLY A 38 4.80 -0.27 12.41
CA GLY A 38 5.88 -0.96 13.12
C GLY A 38 5.87 -2.48 13.04
N ARG A 39 4.77 -3.10 12.58
CA ARG A 39 4.65 -4.56 12.42
C ARG A 39 3.63 -4.93 11.34
N LYS A 40 3.57 -6.22 11.01
CA LYS A 40 2.52 -6.79 10.16
C LYS A 40 1.28 -7.08 11.01
N TYR A 41 0.10 -6.88 10.43
CA TYR A 41 -1.18 -7.17 11.08
C TYR A 41 -1.90 -8.24 10.26
N ASP A 42 -1.38 -9.46 10.37
CA ASP A 42 -2.05 -10.66 9.90
C ASP A 42 -3.02 -11.13 10.98
N ASN A 43 -4.16 -11.69 10.60
CA ASN A 43 -5.12 -12.27 11.55
C ASN A 43 -5.07 -13.81 11.47
N PRO A 44 -4.24 -14.48 12.29
CA PRO A 44 -4.14 -15.94 12.30
C PRO A 44 -5.33 -16.63 12.97
N GLU A 45 -6.14 -15.92 13.76
CA GLU A 45 -7.27 -16.48 14.53
C GLU A 45 -8.60 -16.50 13.75
N GLY A 46 -8.58 -16.05 12.50
CA GLY A 46 -9.76 -15.97 11.65
C GLY A 46 -10.44 -14.61 11.75
N GLY A 47 -10.63 -13.97 10.60
CA GLY A 47 -11.21 -12.63 10.46
C GLY A 47 -10.53 -11.85 9.33
N ILE A 48 -11.03 -10.66 9.05
CA ILE A 48 -10.47 -9.79 8.00
C ILE A 48 -9.13 -9.22 8.50
N SER A 49 -8.03 -9.50 7.80
CA SER A 49 -6.72 -8.90 8.11
C SER A 49 -6.71 -7.42 7.71
N PHE A 50 -5.77 -6.65 8.26
CA PHE A 50 -5.64 -5.24 7.89
C PHE A 50 -5.36 -5.05 6.39
N GLY A 51 -4.51 -5.92 5.81
CA GLY A 51 -4.24 -5.90 4.36
C GLY A 51 -5.48 -6.20 3.51
N GLU A 52 -6.31 -7.14 3.94
CA GLU A 52 -7.58 -7.47 3.27
C GLU A 52 -8.58 -6.32 3.37
N LEU A 53 -8.63 -5.66 4.52
CA LEU A 53 -9.48 -4.50 4.74
C LEU A 53 -9.05 -3.29 3.89
N GLY A 54 -7.74 -3.06 3.78
CA GLY A 54 -7.18 -2.06 2.87
C GLY A 54 -7.46 -2.38 1.40
N ARG A 55 -7.38 -3.66 1.00
CA ARG A 55 -7.74 -4.10 -0.35
C ARG A 55 -9.21 -3.84 -0.67
N LYS A 56 -10.12 -4.09 0.30
CA LYS A 56 -11.54 -3.73 0.15
C LYS A 56 -11.72 -2.22 -0.01
N MET A 57 -11.00 -1.42 0.77
CA MET A 57 -11.02 0.05 0.63
C MET A 57 -10.57 0.50 -0.76
N MET A 58 -9.44 -0.01 -1.26
CA MET A 58 -8.97 0.31 -2.62
C MET A 58 -9.97 -0.11 -3.69
N LYS A 59 -10.61 -1.27 -3.54
CA LYS A 59 -11.68 -1.70 -4.44
C LYS A 59 -12.83 -0.69 -4.44
N HIS A 60 -13.26 -0.19 -3.28
CA HIS A 60 -14.30 0.83 -3.23
C HIS A 60 -13.88 2.14 -3.90
N LEU A 61 -12.65 2.61 -3.67
CA LEU A 61 -12.12 3.81 -4.33
C LEU A 61 -12.06 3.69 -5.85
N ALA A 62 -11.81 2.48 -6.36
CA ALA A 62 -11.78 2.21 -7.80
C ALA A 62 -13.16 1.87 -8.40
N THR A 63 -14.19 1.67 -7.57
CA THR A 63 -15.51 1.24 -8.05
C THR A 63 -16.30 2.44 -8.56
N PHE A 64 -16.93 2.26 -9.72
CA PHE A 64 -17.86 3.24 -10.28
C PHE A 64 -19.07 3.45 -9.36
N SER A 65 -19.33 4.71 -9.01
CA SER A 65 -20.49 5.18 -8.23
C SER A 65 -21.42 5.96 -9.17
N VAL A 66 -22.69 5.57 -9.26
CA VAL A 66 -23.67 6.24 -10.12
C VAL A 66 -23.91 7.67 -9.65
N GLY A 67 -23.98 7.88 -8.34
CA GLY A 67 -24.19 9.18 -7.70
C GLY A 67 -23.07 10.18 -7.95
N ASP A 68 -21.85 9.71 -8.20
CA ASP A 68 -20.70 10.59 -8.49
C ASP A 68 -20.83 11.24 -9.87
N PHE A 69 -21.43 10.54 -10.84
CA PHE A 69 -21.64 11.05 -12.21
C PHE A 69 -23.05 11.63 -12.42
N PHE A 70 -24.04 11.08 -11.72
CA PHE A 70 -25.45 11.45 -11.82
C PHE A 70 -26.02 11.66 -10.41
N PRO A 71 -25.83 12.84 -9.80
CA PRO A 71 -26.22 13.08 -8.40
C PRO A 71 -27.69 12.78 -8.08
N LEU A 72 -28.60 12.99 -9.04
CA LEU A 72 -30.04 12.68 -8.91
C LEU A 72 -30.33 11.17 -8.82
N LEU A 73 -29.39 10.33 -9.25
CA LEU A 73 -29.48 8.87 -9.25
C LEU A 73 -28.64 8.22 -8.15
N GLY A 74 -28.08 8.98 -7.20
CA GLY A 74 -27.22 8.44 -6.12
C GLY A 74 -27.93 7.46 -5.16
N TRP A 75 -29.26 7.39 -5.18
CA TRP A 75 -30.00 6.34 -4.46
C TRP A 75 -29.71 4.94 -5.02
N ILE A 76 -29.28 4.83 -6.29
CA ILE A 76 -28.91 3.55 -6.91
C ILE A 76 -27.75 2.91 -6.14
N ASP A 77 -26.73 3.68 -5.74
CA ASP A 77 -25.58 3.17 -4.99
C ASP A 77 -25.95 2.67 -3.58
N VAL A 78 -27.09 3.11 -3.05
CA VAL A 78 -27.66 2.60 -1.79
C VAL A 78 -28.34 1.25 -2.04
N ILE A 79 -29.14 1.13 -3.10
CA ILE A 79 -29.90 -0.09 -3.43
C ILE A 79 -28.99 -1.20 -3.93
N THR A 80 -27.93 -0.87 -4.68
CA THR A 80 -26.90 -1.83 -5.11
C THR A 80 -26.05 -2.33 -3.94
N GLY A 81 -26.13 -1.67 -2.77
CA GLY A 81 -25.38 -2.03 -1.57
C GLY A 81 -23.97 -1.45 -1.51
N GLN A 82 -23.55 -0.66 -2.50
CA GLN A 82 -22.20 -0.06 -2.56
C GLN A 82 -21.94 0.90 -1.39
N ILE A 83 -22.85 1.83 -1.11
CA ILE A 83 -22.71 2.78 0.00
C ILE A 83 -22.68 2.06 1.37
N PRO A 84 -23.61 1.13 1.68
CA PRO A 84 -23.55 0.33 2.90
C PRO A 84 -22.24 -0.45 3.08
N GLU A 85 -21.74 -1.10 2.02
CA GLU A 85 -20.49 -1.88 2.05
C GLU A 85 -19.29 -0.96 2.29
N PHE A 86 -19.21 0.17 1.59
CA PHE A 86 -18.17 1.19 1.81
C PHE A 86 -18.14 1.67 3.27
N LYS A 87 -19.30 2.04 3.82
CA LYS A 87 -19.42 2.47 5.23
C LYS A 87 -19.05 1.36 6.22
N ALA A 88 -19.25 0.08 5.88
CA ALA A 88 -18.86 -1.03 6.73
C ALA A 88 -17.34 -1.22 6.72
N THR A 89 -16.72 -1.14 5.54
CA THR A 89 -15.26 -1.18 5.37
C THR A 89 -14.59 -0.03 6.13
N PHE A 90 -15.08 1.20 5.99
CA PHE A 90 -14.52 2.36 6.68
C PHE A 90 -14.64 2.25 8.21
N ARG A 91 -15.79 1.79 8.72
CA ARG A 91 -15.97 1.55 10.17
C ARG A 91 -15.01 0.49 10.72
N ALA A 92 -14.75 -0.57 9.95
CA ALA A 92 -13.77 -1.57 10.35
C ALA A 92 -12.33 -1.00 10.36
N LEU A 93 -11.98 -0.13 9.40
CA LEU A 93 -10.66 0.52 9.36
C LEU A 93 -10.49 1.46 10.55
N ASP A 94 -11.52 2.27 10.80
CA ASP A 94 -11.57 3.21 11.91
C ASP A 94 -11.37 2.50 13.26
N SER A 95 -12.12 1.42 13.49
CA SER A 95 -11.98 0.60 14.70
C SER A 95 -10.61 -0.07 14.81
N PHE A 96 -10.03 -0.51 13.70
CA PHE A 96 -8.68 -1.05 13.69
C PHE A 96 -7.64 0.01 14.13
N PHE A 97 -7.71 1.22 13.57
CA PHE A 97 -6.79 2.30 13.94
C PHE A 97 -6.99 2.76 15.38
N ASP A 98 -8.23 2.83 15.88
CA ASP A 98 -8.51 3.12 17.29
C ASP A 98 -7.81 2.10 18.21
N GLN A 99 -7.96 0.81 17.91
CA GLN A 99 -7.33 -0.27 18.68
C GLN A 99 -5.80 -0.19 18.63
N LEU A 100 -5.26 0.05 17.45
CA LEU A 100 -3.83 0.21 17.22
C LEU A 100 -3.24 1.40 18.02
N ILE A 101 -3.88 2.56 17.96
CA ILE A 101 -3.46 3.76 18.67
C ILE A 101 -3.54 3.52 20.18
N ALA A 102 -4.63 2.91 20.67
CA ALA A 102 -4.80 2.59 22.08
C ALA A 102 -3.75 1.60 22.58
N GLU A 103 -3.46 0.54 21.82
CA GLU A 103 -2.39 -0.41 22.11
C GLU A 103 -1.03 0.31 22.19
N ARG A 104 -0.73 1.16 21.21
CA ARG A 104 0.54 1.90 21.17
C ARG A 104 0.70 2.83 22.38
N LYS A 105 -0.34 3.60 22.72
CA LYS A 105 -0.33 4.49 23.90
C LYS A 105 -0.15 3.72 25.21
N ARG A 106 -0.65 2.49 25.31
CA ARG A 106 -0.41 1.62 26.49
C ARG A 106 1.04 1.16 26.58
N ILE A 107 1.62 0.75 25.45
CA ILE A 107 3.03 0.29 25.40
C ILE A 107 3.98 1.43 25.81
N VAL A 108 3.78 2.63 25.27
CA VAL A 108 4.61 3.81 25.59
C VAL A 108 4.54 4.19 27.08
N LYS A 109 3.40 3.93 27.74
CA LYS A 109 3.21 4.21 29.18
C LYS A 109 3.68 3.08 30.10
N SER A 110 4.14 1.95 29.56
CA SER A 110 4.60 0.81 30.36
C SER A 110 6.01 1.04 30.89
N ASP A 111 6.24 0.68 32.16
CA ASP A 111 7.58 0.69 32.76
C ASP A 111 8.51 -0.27 32.00
N GLY A 112 9.64 0.25 31.51
CA GLY A 112 10.63 -0.52 30.73
C GLY A 112 10.60 -0.28 29.22
N TYR A 113 9.72 0.59 28.70
CA TYR A 113 9.74 0.98 27.29
C TYR A 113 11.04 1.69 26.92
N GLN A 114 11.82 1.09 26.03
CA GLN A 114 13.01 1.69 25.42
C GLN A 114 12.64 2.17 24.01
N PRO A 115 12.76 3.47 23.70
CA PRO A 115 12.43 4.05 22.39
C PRO A 115 13.50 3.73 21.35
N HIS A 116 13.87 2.45 21.22
CA HIS A 116 14.98 2.02 20.39
C HIS A 116 14.60 1.90 18.90
N ASN A 117 13.34 2.14 18.55
CA ASN A 117 12.85 2.14 17.17
C ASN A 117 11.56 2.97 17.09
N LYS A 118 11.69 4.30 16.91
CA LYS A 118 10.53 5.18 16.70
C LYS A 118 9.86 4.80 15.39
N ASP A 119 8.72 4.12 15.46
CA ASP A 119 7.91 3.91 14.26
C ASP A 119 7.15 5.19 13.88
N PHE A 120 6.65 5.23 12.65
CA PHE A 120 5.97 6.40 12.12
C PHE A 120 4.75 6.77 12.97
N LEU A 121 3.98 5.78 13.43
CA LEU A 121 2.88 5.96 14.37
C LEU A 121 3.32 6.65 15.67
N GLU A 122 4.40 6.20 16.30
CA GLU A 122 4.91 6.83 17.52
C GLU A 122 5.29 8.30 17.29
N THR A 123 5.85 8.63 16.12
CA THR A 123 6.17 10.00 15.74
C THR A 123 4.91 10.86 15.64
N LEU A 124 3.84 10.35 15.01
CA LEU A 124 2.55 11.05 14.96
C LEU A 124 1.95 11.26 16.35
N LEU A 125 2.06 10.27 17.23
CA LEU A 125 1.58 10.39 18.61
C LEU A 125 2.38 11.42 19.43
N GLN A 126 3.70 11.53 19.23
CA GLN A 126 4.53 12.57 19.85
C GLN A 126 4.11 13.97 19.40
N ILE A 127 3.75 14.14 18.13
CA ILE A 127 3.23 15.41 17.59
C ILE A 127 1.85 15.71 18.19
N GLN A 128 0.96 14.72 18.26
CA GLN A 128 -0.36 14.85 18.88
C GLN A 128 -0.28 15.25 20.37
N ASP A 129 0.59 14.62 21.15
CA ASP A 129 0.71 14.86 22.59
C ASP A 129 1.46 16.18 22.91
N GLY A 130 1.85 16.97 21.90
CA GLY A 130 2.44 18.29 22.07
C GLY A 130 3.89 18.27 22.57
N ALA A 131 4.59 17.14 22.44
CA ALA A 131 5.98 16.99 22.88
C ALA A 131 7.01 17.77 22.02
N GLY A 132 6.54 18.54 21.02
CA GLY A 132 7.33 19.45 20.21
C GLY A 132 6.57 20.75 20.00
N LYS A 133 7.25 21.88 20.23
CA LYS A 133 6.78 23.28 20.07
C LYS A 133 6.33 23.56 18.61
N HIS A 134 5.17 23.07 18.20
CA HIS A 134 4.62 23.29 16.87
C HIS A 134 3.30 24.06 16.97
N ASP A 135 3.05 24.93 15.99
CA ASP A 135 1.86 25.81 15.93
C ASP A 135 0.56 25.05 15.61
N PHE A 136 0.62 23.73 15.41
CA PHE A 136 -0.52 22.87 15.15
C PHE A 136 -0.45 21.58 15.97
N GLN A 137 -1.62 21.04 16.31
CA GLN A 137 -1.78 19.78 17.03
C GLN A 137 -2.62 18.84 16.17
N LEU A 138 -2.18 17.58 16.06
CA LEU A 138 -2.93 16.55 15.34
C LEU A 138 -4.07 16.02 16.22
N THR A 139 -5.30 16.08 15.70
CA THR A 139 -6.43 15.41 16.34
C THR A 139 -6.31 13.90 16.21
N HIS A 140 -7.13 13.17 16.95
CA HIS A 140 -7.18 11.71 16.85
C HIS A 140 -7.55 11.25 15.44
N ASP A 141 -8.49 11.94 14.79
CA ASP A 141 -8.93 11.62 13.44
C ASP A 141 -7.88 11.98 12.39
N ASP A 142 -7.09 13.04 12.60
CA ASP A 142 -5.96 13.38 11.71
C ASP A 142 -4.92 12.26 11.69
N VAL A 143 -4.57 11.71 12.87
CA VAL A 143 -3.63 10.58 12.95
C VAL A 143 -4.17 9.38 12.18
N LYS A 144 -5.45 9.02 12.37
CA LYS A 144 -6.08 7.91 11.64
C LYS A 144 -6.09 8.14 10.11
N ALA A 145 -6.42 9.36 9.68
CA ALA A 145 -6.45 9.73 8.28
C ALA A 145 -5.07 9.62 7.63
N ILE A 146 -4.01 10.11 8.29
CA ILE A 146 -2.63 10.03 7.80
C ILE A 146 -2.17 8.56 7.68
N LEU A 147 -2.46 7.73 8.69
CA LEU A 147 -2.12 6.31 8.65
C LEU A 147 -2.81 5.58 7.49
N MET A 148 -4.10 5.89 7.26
CA MET A 148 -4.87 5.33 6.15
C MET A 148 -4.31 5.77 4.80
N ASP A 149 -4.02 7.06 4.64
CA ASP A 149 -3.53 7.64 3.38
C ASP A 149 -2.18 7.04 2.97
N ILE A 150 -1.21 7.00 3.89
CA ILE A 150 0.11 6.41 3.61
C ILE A 150 -0.01 4.92 3.34
N PHE A 151 -0.88 4.21 4.08
CA PHE A 151 -1.10 2.80 3.83
C PHE A 151 -1.67 2.54 2.43
N ALA A 152 -2.72 3.26 2.04
CA ALA A 152 -3.35 3.13 0.73
C ALA A 152 -2.40 3.54 -0.40
N GLY A 153 -1.83 4.74 -0.30
CA GLY A 153 -0.95 5.31 -1.30
C GLY A 153 0.35 4.52 -1.48
N GLY A 154 0.95 4.03 -0.39
CA GLY A 154 2.19 3.25 -0.45
C GLY A 154 1.98 1.83 -0.98
N SER A 155 0.82 1.23 -0.71
CA SER A 155 0.60 -0.18 -1.02
C SER A 155 0.24 -0.41 -2.48
N ASP A 156 -0.87 0.17 -2.94
CA ASP A 156 -1.48 -0.12 -4.24
C ASP A 156 -0.64 0.40 -5.41
N THR A 157 -0.05 1.59 -5.25
CA THR A 157 0.80 2.20 -6.29
C THR A 157 2.09 1.40 -6.48
N THR A 158 2.72 0.96 -5.40
CA THR A 158 3.97 0.17 -5.44
C THR A 158 3.72 -1.22 -6.01
N SER A 159 2.64 -1.91 -5.62
CA SER A 159 2.32 -3.21 -6.20
C SER A 159 2.02 -3.11 -7.69
N THR A 160 1.24 -2.10 -8.10
CA THR A 160 0.94 -1.85 -9.51
C THR A 160 2.21 -1.55 -10.31
N LEU A 161 3.10 -0.70 -9.79
CA LEU A 161 4.38 -0.42 -10.43
C LEU A 161 5.22 -1.70 -10.61
N LEU A 162 5.33 -2.52 -9.56
CA LEU A 162 6.08 -3.77 -9.62
C LEU A 162 5.47 -4.74 -10.63
N GLU A 163 4.14 -4.86 -10.70
CA GLU A 163 3.45 -5.67 -11.70
C GLU A 163 3.83 -5.24 -13.12
N TRP A 164 3.80 -3.94 -13.41
CA TRP A 164 4.21 -3.40 -14.71
C TRP A 164 5.69 -3.64 -15.00
N VAL A 165 6.56 -3.47 -14.01
CA VAL A 165 8.00 -3.75 -14.15
C VAL A 165 8.23 -5.21 -14.51
N PHE A 166 7.64 -6.16 -13.76
CA PHE A 166 7.77 -7.58 -14.08
C PHE A 166 7.17 -7.93 -15.45
N ALA A 167 6.02 -7.35 -15.82
CA ALA A 167 5.42 -7.55 -17.14
C ALA A 167 6.32 -7.03 -18.26
N ALA A 168 6.98 -5.88 -18.08
CA ALA A 168 7.92 -5.31 -19.04
C ALA A 168 9.20 -6.16 -19.16
N LEU A 169 9.77 -6.61 -18.05
CA LEU A 169 10.96 -7.45 -18.04
C LEU A 169 10.69 -8.82 -18.69
N LEU A 170 9.53 -9.44 -18.41
CA LEU A 170 9.16 -10.71 -19.03
C LEU A 170 8.96 -10.60 -20.56
N LYS A 171 8.58 -9.43 -21.06
CA LYS A 171 8.47 -9.14 -22.50
C LYS A 171 9.80 -8.76 -23.15
N ASN A 172 10.84 -8.44 -22.38
CA ASN A 172 12.14 -8.02 -22.89
C ASN A 172 13.28 -8.82 -22.23
N PRO A 173 13.65 -9.99 -22.82
CA PRO A 173 14.66 -10.88 -22.26
C PRO A 173 16.04 -10.24 -22.05
N ASP A 174 16.44 -9.32 -22.94
CA ASP A 174 17.73 -8.63 -22.83
C ASP A 174 17.77 -7.70 -21.61
N ALA A 175 16.67 -6.96 -21.37
CA ALA A 175 16.52 -6.12 -20.18
C ALA A 175 16.46 -6.96 -18.89
N MET A 176 15.74 -8.09 -18.91
CA MET A 176 15.71 -9.04 -17.78
C MET A 176 17.10 -9.57 -17.45
N LYS A 177 17.89 -9.96 -18.46
CA LYS A 177 19.23 -10.49 -18.27
C LYS A 177 20.15 -9.46 -17.61
N ARG A 178 20.13 -8.20 -18.08
CA ARG A 178 20.92 -7.12 -17.48
C ARG A 178 20.54 -6.86 -16.01
N ALA A 179 19.24 -6.80 -15.71
CA ALA A 179 18.77 -6.61 -14.35
C ALA A 179 19.21 -7.75 -13.40
N GLN A 180 19.32 -8.98 -13.90
CA GLN A 180 19.87 -10.11 -13.13
C GLN A 180 21.38 -10.03 -12.96
N GLU A 181 22.12 -9.60 -13.99
CA GLU A 181 23.58 -9.41 -13.96
C GLU A 181 24.00 -8.29 -12.98
N GLU A 182 23.13 -7.31 -12.72
CA GLU A 182 23.37 -6.21 -11.78
C GLU A 182 23.22 -6.61 -10.30
N ILE A 183 22.51 -7.72 -10.01
CA ILE A 183 22.33 -8.19 -8.63
C ILE A 183 23.60 -8.97 -8.22
N PRO A 184 24.33 -8.55 -7.16
CA PRO A 184 25.56 -9.22 -6.75
C PRO A 184 25.30 -10.68 -6.35
N ASP A 185 26.02 -11.62 -6.96
CA ASP A 185 25.97 -13.06 -6.65
C ASP A 185 26.72 -13.39 -5.35
N THR A 186 26.39 -12.69 -4.26
CA THR A 186 27.14 -12.81 -2.99
C THR A 186 26.38 -13.59 -1.92
N GLY A 187 25.13 -13.99 -2.15
CA GLY A 187 24.31 -14.72 -1.16
C GLY A 187 24.10 -13.98 0.17
N LYS A 188 24.55 -12.71 0.26
CA LYS A 188 24.47 -11.87 1.44
C LYS A 188 23.33 -10.86 1.26
N PRO A 189 22.59 -10.53 2.33
CA PRO A 189 21.61 -9.46 2.27
C PRO A 189 22.31 -8.16 1.86
N MET A 190 21.83 -7.51 0.80
CA MET A 190 22.32 -6.21 0.37
C MET A 190 22.00 -5.19 1.47
N GLN A 191 22.99 -4.84 2.30
CA GLN A 191 22.81 -3.90 3.41
C GLN A 191 22.92 -2.43 3.01
N ASN A 192 23.39 -2.14 1.79
CA ASN A 192 23.51 -0.79 1.24
C ASN A 192 23.31 -0.86 -0.28
N VAL A 193 22.06 -0.94 -0.73
CA VAL A 193 21.76 -0.66 -2.13
C VAL A 193 21.91 0.85 -2.29
N ASP A 194 22.89 1.25 -3.10
CA ASP A 194 23.02 2.65 -3.48
C ASP A 194 21.77 3.04 -4.29
N MET A 195 20.88 3.80 -3.66
CA MET A 195 19.69 4.37 -4.29
C MET A 195 20.01 5.69 -5.01
N SER A 196 21.26 6.14 -5.01
CA SER A 196 21.69 7.15 -5.97
C SER A 196 21.56 6.52 -7.36
N GLU A 197 20.92 7.24 -8.29
CA GLU A 197 20.30 6.74 -9.53
C GLU A 197 21.24 6.09 -10.59
N ILE A 198 22.27 5.33 -10.19
CA ILE A 198 23.36 4.91 -11.08
C ILE A 198 23.32 3.40 -11.38
N TRP A 199 22.70 2.54 -10.55
CA TRP A 199 22.86 1.09 -10.72
C TRP A 199 21.60 0.24 -10.46
N GLY A 200 20.61 0.32 -11.35
CA GLY A 200 19.87 -0.92 -11.65
C GLY A 200 18.36 -0.88 -11.88
N LEU A 201 17.88 0.23 -12.39
CA LEU A 201 16.75 0.30 -13.33
C LEU A 201 16.76 1.73 -13.83
N THR A 202 17.58 2.01 -14.84
CA THR A 202 17.45 3.27 -15.58
C THR A 202 16.08 3.21 -16.25
N VAL A 203 15.06 3.75 -15.57
CA VAL A 203 13.84 4.14 -16.24
C VAL A 203 14.28 5.27 -17.15
N PHE A 204 14.66 4.94 -18.40
CA PHE A 204 15.12 5.89 -19.42
C PHE A 204 14.12 7.03 -19.66
N LYS A 205 12.95 6.94 -19.03
CA LYS A 205 11.94 7.94 -18.95
C LYS A 205 11.26 7.79 -17.58
N LYS A 206 11.56 8.67 -16.62
CA LYS A 206 10.53 9.10 -15.64
C LYS A 206 9.41 9.66 -16.53
N VAL A 207 8.53 8.79 -17.04
CA VAL A 207 7.22 9.19 -17.52
C VAL A 207 6.42 9.24 -16.22
N PRO A 208 6.29 10.40 -15.54
CA PRO A 208 5.09 10.57 -14.73
C PRO A 208 3.94 10.21 -15.66
N LEU A 209 2.99 9.38 -15.22
CA LEU A 209 1.76 9.03 -15.94
C LEU A 209 1.29 10.21 -16.80
N HIS A 210 1.82 10.34 -18.01
CA HIS A 210 1.55 11.47 -18.90
C HIS A 210 0.40 10.96 -19.73
N LEU A 211 -0.70 10.71 -19.03
CA LEU A 211 -1.99 10.83 -19.64
C LEU A 211 -2.08 12.31 -19.97
N GLN A 212 -1.79 12.69 -21.22
CA GLN A 212 -2.32 13.94 -21.73
C GLN A 212 -3.83 13.71 -21.80
N PRO A 213 -4.64 14.33 -20.93
CA PRO A 213 -6.07 14.22 -21.09
C PRO A 213 -6.42 14.92 -22.42
N GLU A 214 -6.85 14.15 -23.41
CA GLU A 214 -7.56 14.72 -24.54
C GLU A 214 -8.92 15.20 -24.02
N LEU A 215 -9.02 16.51 -23.78
CA LEU A 215 -10.31 17.15 -23.54
C LEU A 215 -11.09 17.11 -24.85
N HIS A 216 -11.95 16.10 -25.00
CA HIS A 216 -13.05 16.18 -25.96
C HIS A 216 -14.01 17.27 -25.48
N SER A 217 -13.79 18.49 -25.94
CA SER A 217 -14.84 19.50 -25.95
C SER A 217 -15.89 19.02 -26.95
N PHE A 218 -17.10 18.72 -26.46
CA PHE A 218 -18.26 18.64 -27.34
C PHE A 218 -18.48 20.06 -27.87
N GLY A 219 -18.05 20.29 -29.12
CA GLY A 219 -18.17 21.57 -29.78
C GLY A 219 -19.62 22.05 -29.77
N TYR A 220 -19.88 23.09 -28.99
CA TYR A 220 -20.96 24.01 -29.28
C TYR A 220 -20.33 25.11 -30.13
N GLU A 221 -20.52 25.02 -31.45
CA GLU A 221 -20.30 26.19 -32.32
C GLU A 221 -21.52 27.12 -32.19
N PRO A 222 -21.30 28.43 -32.06
CA PRO A 222 -22.35 29.44 -31.95
C PRO A 222 -23.13 29.66 -33.25
#